data_AF-J9BC32-F1
#
_entry.id   AF-J9BC32-F1
#
_cell.length_a   1.000
_cell.length_b   1.000
_cell.length_c   1.000
_cell.angle_alpha   90.00
_cell.angle_beta   90.00
_cell.angle_gamma   90.00
#
_symmetry.space_group_name_H-M   'P 1'
#
loop_
_entity.id
_entity.type
_entity.pdbx_description
1 polymer ?
#
loop_
_entity_poly.entity_id
_entity_poly.type
_entity_poly.pdbx_seq_one_letter_code
_entity_poly.pdbx_strand_id
1 'polypeptide(L)'
;MANLDISGSSSTTGTTRRHPVNGREERPIKADFLCRVKYSNALPDIPFDTKFLACPFVSLSRFTDYKSSSLEKNFKFELLCEPDCGVNIDLINPETYYVNPDSPKKHHPIDLELLEDEQANPQNLRRSLQHSKMVPWMRKTEYISSEFTRFGVSSERQETRIGYCTKKKFQTDVLYRDRASQIAAINKTFDDASKTVLHHPTKKGVTAVEELSLLPDFDNWMHPFALVVFDGDPIPQNDKVDAQTLMPQALIRGMMDEEGEQFVTYFLPSRETLDKRLKDAEEGLEFDSDY
;
A
#
# COMPACT_ATOMS: atom_id res chain seq x y z
N MET A 1 51.61 46.62 9.09
CA MET A 1 52.53 46.97 10.20
C MET A 1 53.93 47.08 9.61
N ALA A 2 54.70 48.02 10.17
CA ALA A 2 55.84 48.70 9.56
C ALA A 2 57.20 47.99 9.68
N ASN A 3 58.17 48.53 8.91
CA ASN A 3 59.63 48.53 9.09
C ASN A 3 60.40 47.24 8.76
N LEU A 4 61.63 47.22 8.24
CA LEU A 4 62.74 48.20 8.26
C LEU A 4 63.78 47.86 7.15
N ASP A 5 64.47 48.91 6.67
CA ASP A 5 65.59 48.93 5.72
C ASP A 5 66.91 48.30 6.25
N ILE A 6 67.91 48.07 5.35
CA ILE A 6 69.29 48.67 5.39
C ILE A 6 70.41 47.79 4.73
N SER A 7 70.97 48.37 3.65
CA SER A 7 72.38 48.49 3.21
C SER A 7 73.32 47.31 2.89
N GLY A 8 74.13 47.54 1.84
CA GLY A 8 75.48 46.98 1.66
C GLY A 8 76.17 47.51 0.39
N SER A 9 77.15 48.38 0.54
CA SER A 9 77.74 49.29 -0.46
C SER A 9 79.04 48.81 -1.16
N SER A 10 79.21 49.34 -2.39
CA SER A 10 80.39 49.65 -3.23
C SER A 10 81.85 49.69 -2.70
N SER A 11 82.83 49.44 -3.60
CA SER A 11 84.09 50.22 -3.80
C SER A 11 84.86 49.75 -5.07
N THR A 12 84.99 50.54 -6.17
CA THR A 12 86.10 51.45 -6.59
C THR A 12 87.48 50.77 -6.75
N THR A 13 88.34 50.94 -7.77
CA THR A 13 88.96 52.12 -8.44
C THR A 13 89.88 51.64 -9.59
N GLY A 14 90.19 52.47 -10.61
CA GLY A 14 91.29 52.17 -11.55
C GLY A 14 91.52 53.18 -12.68
N THR A 15 92.28 54.22 -12.39
CA THR A 15 92.58 55.48 -13.11
C THR A 15 93.41 55.34 -14.41
N THR A 16 93.27 56.31 -15.34
CA THR A 16 94.11 56.53 -16.54
C THR A 16 94.96 57.82 -16.45
N ARG A 17 96.11 57.83 -17.17
CA ARG A 17 97.00 58.94 -17.68
C ARG A 17 98.48 58.67 -17.32
N ARG A 18 99.55 58.95 -18.10
CA ARG A 18 99.85 59.52 -19.45
C ARG A 18 101.32 59.15 -19.81
N HIS A 19 101.65 59.19 -21.11
CA HIS A 19 102.95 59.03 -21.84
C HIS A 19 104.18 59.83 -21.29
N PRO A 20 105.48 59.56 -21.66
CA PRO A 20 106.00 59.55 -23.06
C PRO A 20 107.26 58.71 -23.47
N VAL A 21 107.35 58.47 -24.80
CA VAL A 21 108.48 58.60 -25.77
C VAL A 21 109.78 57.73 -25.71
N ASN A 22 110.09 57.22 -26.93
CA ASN A 22 111.36 56.82 -27.57
C ASN A 22 111.89 55.36 -27.51
N GLY A 23 111.75 54.68 -28.66
CA GLY A 23 112.91 54.29 -29.48
C GLY A 23 113.51 52.90 -29.25
N ARG A 24 113.03 51.89 -30.00
CA ARG A 24 113.85 50.92 -30.76
C ARG A 24 112.94 49.91 -31.47
N GLU A 25 113.25 49.66 -32.74
CA GLU A 25 112.62 48.65 -33.58
C GLU A 25 112.94 47.24 -33.06
N GLU A 26 111.93 46.52 -32.59
CA GLU A 26 112.00 45.07 -32.37
C GLU A 26 111.00 44.40 -33.31
N ARG A 27 111.53 43.46 -34.12
CA ARG A 27 110.75 42.66 -35.07
C ARG A 27 109.63 41.94 -34.31
N PRO A 28 108.37 41.97 -34.79
CA PRO A 28 107.28 41.33 -34.07
C PRO A 28 107.44 39.80 -34.11
N ILE A 29 107.99 39.25 -33.03
CA ILE A 29 107.85 37.83 -32.68
C ILE A 29 106.35 37.60 -32.55
N LYS A 30 105.78 36.73 -33.39
CA LYS A 30 104.36 36.39 -33.34
C LYS A 30 104.06 35.82 -31.95
N ALA A 31 103.52 36.65 -31.07
CA ALA A 31 103.15 36.28 -29.72
C ALA A 31 101.91 35.40 -29.81
N ASP A 32 102.08 34.10 -29.55
CA ASP A 32 100.98 33.15 -29.49
C ASP A 32 100.19 33.39 -28.19
N PHE A 33 98.86 33.36 -28.25
CA PHE A 33 98.02 33.80 -27.14
C PHE A 33 98.06 32.75 -26.01
N LEU A 34 98.68 33.07 -24.88
CA LEU A 34 98.76 32.15 -23.73
C LEU A 34 97.41 32.07 -23.01
N CYS A 35 96.52 31.22 -23.51
CA CYS A 35 95.24 30.90 -22.88
C CYS A 35 95.31 29.51 -22.23
N ARG A 36 95.19 29.45 -20.89
CA ARG A 36 95.04 28.17 -20.18
C ARG A 36 93.61 27.67 -20.36
N VAL A 37 93.42 26.76 -21.30
CA VAL A 37 92.11 26.14 -21.54
C VAL A 37 91.70 25.32 -20.32
N LYS A 38 90.59 25.70 -19.68
CA LYS A 38 89.95 24.90 -18.63
C LYS A 38 88.57 24.48 -19.13
N TYR A 39 88.35 23.17 -19.20
CA TYR A 39 87.05 22.62 -19.50
C TYR A 39 86.27 22.45 -18.18
N SER A 40 85.14 23.14 -18.05
CA SER A 40 84.24 22.98 -16.90
C SER A 40 82.85 22.61 -17.39
N ASN A 41 82.25 21.61 -16.75
CA ASN A 41 80.85 21.26 -16.94
C ASN A 41 80.09 21.61 -15.66
N ALA A 42 79.70 22.88 -15.52
CA ALA A 42 78.87 23.29 -14.38
C ALA A 42 77.44 22.83 -14.64
N LEU A 43 76.89 22.07 -13.68
CA LEU A 43 75.50 21.63 -13.76
C LEU A 43 74.56 22.85 -13.64
N PRO A 44 73.41 22.83 -14.34
CA PRO A 44 72.42 23.88 -14.19
C PRO A 44 71.78 23.84 -12.81
N ASP A 45 71.38 25.01 -12.31
CA ASP A 45 70.64 25.13 -11.05
C ASP A 45 69.28 24.42 -11.15
N ILE A 46 68.83 23.86 -10.01
CA ILE A 46 67.58 23.11 -9.95
C ILE A 46 66.43 24.05 -10.36
N PRO A 47 65.66 23.72 -11.40
CA PRO A 47 64.83 24.70 -12.09
C PRO A 47 63.66 25.22 -11.25
N PHE A 48 63.10 24.43 -10.32
CA PHE A 48 62.00 24.88 -9.45
C PHE A 48 62.01 24.15 -8.11
N ASP A 49 61.69 24.90 -7.05
CA ASP A 49 61.43 24.34 -5.73
C ASP A 49 60.01 23.72 -5.66
N THR A 50 59.83 22.77 -4.75
CA THR A 50 58.55 22.09 -4.53
C THR A 50 57.46 23.07 -4.10
N LYS A 51 56.27 22.95 -4.71
CA LYS A 51 55.14 23.82 -4.40
C LYS A 51 54.16 23.10 -3.47
N PHE A 52 53.99 23.62 -2.25
CA PHE A 52 52.94 23.17 -1.36
C PHE A 52 51.58 23.59 -1.89
N LEU A 53 50.68 22.61 -2.06
CA LEU A 53 49.29 22.86 -2.44
C LEU A 53 48.47 23.08 -1.15
N ALA A 54 47.65 24.13 -1.14
CA ALA A 54 46.68 24.32 -0.08
C ALA A 54 45.68 23.15 -0.10
N CYS A 55 45.54 22.42 1.01
CA CYS A 55 44.59 21.33 1.13
C CYS A 55 43.16 21.89 1.11
N PRO A 56 42.34 21.60 0.08
CA PRO A 56 41.04 22.24 -0.08
C PRO A 56 39.92 21.57 0.75
N PHE A 57 40.22 20.49 1.48
CA PHE A 57 39.18 19.58 2.00
C PHE A 57 38.78 19.76 3.46
N VAL A 58 39.40 20.67 4.20
CA VAL A 58 39.00 20.86 5.61
C VAL A 58 39.13 22.31 6.05
N SER A 59 38.01 23.03 6.03
CA SER A 59 37.89 24.28 6.77
C SER A 59 38.01 23.98 8.26
N LEU A 60 38.78 24.79 9.00
CA LEU A 60 38.92 24.67 10.45
C LEU A 60 37.56 24.69 11.16
N SER A 61 36.58 25.41 10.58
CA SER A 61 35.18 25.46 11.00
C SER A 61 34.55 24.08 11.19
N ARG A 62 34.88 23.09 10.34
CA ARG A 62 34.37 21.71 10.49
C ARG A 62 34.75 21.08 11.83
N PHE A 63 35.87 21.49 12.43
CA PHE A 63 36.37 20.95 13.70
C PHE A 63 36.01 21.81 14.91
N THR A 64 35.58 23.06 14.70
CA THR A 64 35.18 23.97 15.78
C THR A 64 33.68 23.98 16.02
N ASP A 65 32.88 23.53 15.05
CA ASP A 65 31.43 23.48 15.18
C ASP A 65 31.03 22.35 16.13
N TYR A 66 30.51 22.70 17.31
CA TYR A 66 29.96 21.75 18.25
C TYR A 66 28.73 21.08 17.64
N LYS A 67 28.79 19.75 17.50
CA LYS A 67 27.67 18.92 17.05
C LYS A 67 27.35 17.93 18.15
N SER A 68 26.08 17.90 18.56
CA SER A 68 25.63 16.95 19.57
C SER A 68 25.95 15.53 19.11
N SER A 69 26.77 14.81 19.87
CA SER A 69 27.17 13.46 19.49
C SER A 69 26.05 12.46 19.79
N SER A 70 26.06 11.31 19.12
CA SER A 70 25.19 10.19 19.49
C SER A 70 25.44 9.73 20.93
N LEU A 71 26.67 9.88 21.43
CA LEU A 71 27.03 9.55 22.81
C LEU A 71 26.30 10.45 23.81
N GLU A 72 26.23 11.76 23.56
CA GLU A 72 25.51 12.70 24.42
C GLU A 72 24.01 12.42 24.42
N LYS A 73 23.43 12.05 23.28
CA LYS A 73 21.99 11.71 23.18
C LYS A 73 21.64 10.39 23.84
N ASN A 74 22.55 9.42 23.79
CA ASN A 74 22.35 8.09 24.37
C ASN A 74 22.77 8.03 25.84
N PHE A 75 23.34 9.10 26.38
CA PHE A 75 23.73 9.13 27.78
C PHE A 75 22.48 9.17 28.66
N LYS A 76 22.26 8.11 29.42
CA LYS A 76 21.18 8.04 30.41
C LYS A 76 21.65 8.78 31.67
N PHE A 77 21.12 9.99 31.86
CA PHE A 77 21.34 10.73 33.10
C PHE A 77 20.78 9.94 34.28
N GLU A 78 21.60 9.78 35.31
CA GLU A 78 21.14 9.26 36.59
C GLU A 78 20.23 10.31 37.25
N LEU A 79 19.09 9.86 37.77
CA LEU A 79 18.19 10.71 38.53
C LEU A 79 18.83 10.94 39.90
N LEU A 80 19.45 12.12 40.07
CA LEU A 80 20.01 12.56 41.35
C LEU A 80 18.86 12.97 42.28
N CYS A 81 18.20 11.99 42.88
CA CYS A 81 17.18 12.21 43.89
C CYS A 81 17.79 12.32 45.29
N GLU A 82 17.07 12.99 46.19
CA GLU A 82 17.35 12.96 47.62
C GLU A 82 17.31 11.50 48.16
N PRO A 83 17.89 11.22 49.34
CA PRO A 83 17.95 9.86 49.90
C PRO A 83 16.58 9.18 50.07
N ASP A 84 15.51 9.95 50.16
CA ASP A 84 14.12 9.51 50.25
C ASP A 84 13.44 9.32 48.87
N CYS A 85 14.20 9.44 47.78
CA CYS A 85 13.71 9.43 46.40
C CYS A 85 12.59 10.46 46.13
N GLY A 86 12.51 11.53 46.92
CA GLY A 86 11.43 12.53 46.84
C GLY A 86 10.10 12.05 47.44
N VAL A 87 10.09 10.94 48.18
CA VAL A 87 8.89 10.39 48.84
C VAL A 87 8.93 10.73 50.33
N ASN A 88 8.26 11.82 50.71
CA ASN A 88 8.14 12.24 52.10
C ASN A 88 7.07 11.40 52.82
N ILE A 89 7.47 10.64 53.84
CA ILE A 89 6.56 9.83 54.66
C ILE A 89 6.07 10.68 55.85
N ASP A 90 4.79 11.05 55.85
CA ASP A 90 4.17 11.86 56.90
C ASP A 90 3.63 11.00 58.04
N LEU A 91 4.38 10.90 59.14
CA LEU A 91 3.95 10.14 60.32
C LEU A 91 3.09 10.96 61.30
N ILE A 92 2.82 12.23 61.01
CA ILE A 92 2.13 13.14 61.93
C ILE A 92 0.63 13.11 61.67
N ASN A 93 0.21 13.19 60.40
CA ASN A 93 -1.20 13.18 60.05
C ASN A 93 -1.67 11.77 59.63
N PRO A 94 -2.49 11.08 60.44
CA PRO A 94 -3.03 9.77 60.07
C PRO A 94 -4.04 9.83 58.92
N GLU A 95 -4.60 11.00 58.60
CA GLU A 95 -5.56 11.17 57.49
C GLU A 95 -4.88 11.05 56.11
N THR A 96 -3.59 11.38 56.01
CA THR A 96 -2.84 11.38 54.73
C THR A 96 -2.85 10.01 54.04
N TYR A 97 -2.88 8.92 54.83
CA TYR A 97 -2.88 7.55 54.32
C TYR A 97 -4.21 6.82 54.52
N TYR A 98 -5.27 7.53 54.88
CA TYR A 98 -6.55 6.92 55.16
C TYR A 98 -7.25 6.47 53.87
N VAL A 99 -7.58 5.17 53.79
CA VAL A 99 -8.27 4.57 52.64
C VAL A 99 -9.70 4.20 53.05
N ASN A 100 -10.69 4.81 52.38
CA ASN A 100 -12.10 4.48 52.59
C ASN A 100 -12.43 3.08 52.04
N PRO A 101 -12.87 2.12 52.87
CA PRO A 101 -13.16 0.75 52.43
C PRO A 101 -14.37 0.64 51.50
N ASP A 102 -15.31 1.59 51.55
CA ASP A 102 -16.55 1.59 50.77
C ASP A 102 -16.44 2.30 49.40
N SER A 103 -15.25 2.80 49.04
CA SER A 103 -15.06 3.46 47.74
C SER A 103 -15.09 2.43 46.58
N PRO A 104 -15.98 2.58 45.59
CA PRO A 104 -16.15 1.61 44.51
C PRO A 104 -15.00 1.61 43.47
N LYS A 105 -14.15 2.66 43.45
CA LYS A 105 -12.96 2.74 42.58
C LYS A 105 -11.71 2.60 43.45
N LYS A 106 -11.19 1.38 43.55
CA LYS A 106 -9.99 1.08 44.34
C LYS A 106 -8.70 1.69 43.76
N HIS A 107 -8.59 1.80 42.43
CA HIS A 107 -7.40 2.32 41.74
C HIS A 107 -7.78 3.10 40.49
N HIS A 108 -6.97 4.10 40.12
CA HIS A 108 -7.06 4.75 38.82
C HIS A 108 -6.52 3.80 37.73
N PRO A 109 -7.03 3.85 36.48
CA PRO A 109 -6.52 3.01 35.39
C PRO A 109 -5.01 3.17 35.14
N ILE A 110 -4.45 4.37 35.31
CA ILE A 110 -3.01 4.61 35.18
C ILE A 110 -2.23 3.89 36.29
N ASP A 111 -2.74 3.93 37.53
CA ASP A 111 -2.08 3.25 38.65
C ASP A 111 -2.10 1.73 38.43
N LEU A 112 -3.19 1.19 37.88
CA LEU A 112 -3.29 -0.22 37.52
C LEU A 112 -2.26 -0.64 36.49
N GLU A 113 -2.00 0.19 35.47
CA GLU A 113 -0.98 -0.07 34.45
C GLU A 113 0.44 -0.08 35.06
N LEU A 114 0.72 0.83 35.98
CA LEU A 114 2.01 0.89 36.70
C LEU A 114 2.20 -0.28 37.69
N LEU A 115 1.11 -0.91 38.13
CA LEU A 115 1.12 -2.10 38.99
C LEU A 115 1.31 -3.41 38.22
N GLU A 116 1.30 -3.38 36.89
CA GLU A 116 1.57 -4.58 36.09
C GLU A 116 3.04 -5.02 36.26
N ASP A 117 3.26 -6.31 36.52
CA ASP A 117 4.61 -6.88 36.58
C ASP A 117 5.32 -6.69 35.24
N GLU A 118 6.61 -6.34 35.26
CA GLU A 118 7.43 -6.27 34.06
C GLU A 118 7.37 -7.63 33.35
N GLN A 119 6.71 -7.69 32.20
CA GLN A 119 6.49 -8.92 31.45
C GLN A 119 7.85 -9.57 31.15
N ALA A 120 8.17 -10.64 31.88
CA ALA A 120 9.46 -11.32 31.90
C ALA A 120 9.91 -11.92 30.56
N ASN A 121 9.17 -11.72 29.46
CA ASN A 121 9.56 -12.22 28.16
C ASN A 121 9.11 -11.33 26.98
N PRO A 122 9.81 -10.22 26.70
CA PRO A 122 9.53 -9.36 25.55
C PRO A 122 9.68 -10.07 24.19
N GLN A 123 10.27 -11.28 24.14
CA GLN A 123 10.38 -12.05 22.90
C GLN A 123 9.04 -12.62 22.41
N ASN A 124 8.10 -12.90 23.31
CA ASN A 124 6.81 -13.49 22.94
C ASN A 124 5.86 -12.48 22.30
N LEU A 125 5.98 -11.18 22.63
CA LEU A 125 5.19 -10.13 21.97
C LEU A 125 5.44 -10.10 20.47
N ARG A 126 6.72 -10.11 20.05
CA ARG A 126 7.11 -10.09 18.63
C ARG A 126 6.66 -11.34 17.88
N ARG A 127 6.70 -12.50 18.54
CA ARG A 127 6.23 -13.78 17.99
C ARG A 127 4.72 -13.77 17.76
N SER A 128 3.94 -13.32 18.75
CA SER A 128 2.47 -13.29 18.66
C SER A 128 1.95 -12.40 17.51
N LEU A 129 2.58 -11.24 17.30
CA LEU A 129 2.24 -10.30 16.22
C LEU A 129 2.48 -10.87 14.82
N GLN A 130 3.34 -11.88 14.68
CA GLN A 130 3.61 -12.52 13.39
C GLN A 130 2.63 -13.66 13.10
N HIS A 131 2.07 -14.32 14.13
CA HIS A 131 1.14 -15.42 13.96
C HIS A 131 -0.26 -14.99 13.50
N SER A 132 -0.64 -13.73 13.70
CA SER A 132 -1.92 -13.17 13.24
C SER A 132 -1.85 -12.57 11.83
N LYS A 133 -0.66 -12.51 11.21
CA LYS A 133 -0.52 -11.97 9.86
C LYS A 133 -1.21 -12.88 8.85
N MET A 134 -2.20 -12.34 8.15
CA MET A 134 -2.78 -13.03 7.00
C MET A 134 -1.74 -13.08 5.89
N VAL A 135 -1.56 -14.27 5.31
CA VAL A 135 -0.59 -14.50 4.24
C VAL A 135 -1.34 -15.13 3.07
N PRO A 136 -1.37 -14.52 1.87
CA PRO A 136 -2.24 -14.95 0.77
C PRO A 136 -2.05 -16.40 0.31
N TRP A 137 -0.85 -16.95 0.50
CA TRP A 137 -0.50 -18.32 0.12
C TRP A 137 -0.73 -19.34 1.23
N MET A 138 -1.04 -18.91 2.45
CA MET A 138 -1.23 -19.79 3.61
C MET A 138 -2.71 -19.88 3.98
N ARG A 139 -3.35 -21.02 3.67
CA ARG A 139 -4.73 -21.28 4.09
C ARG A 139 -4.79 -21.72 5.55
N LYS A 140 -5.91 -21.44 6.21
CA LYS A 140 -6.21 -22.02 7.54
C LYS A 140 -6.41 -23.53 7.39
N THR A 141 -5.97 -24.29 8.39
CA THR A 141 -6.15 -25.74 8.42
C THR A 141 -7.64 -26.06 8.59
N GLU A 142 -8.22 -26.85 7.70
CA GLU A 142 -9.55 -27.43 7.88
C GLU A 142 -9.43 -28.77 8.59
N TYR A 143 -10.22 -28.97 9.64
CA TYR A 143 -10.33 -30.26 10.31
C TYR A 143 -11.37 -31.13 9.60
N ILE A 144 -11.13 -32.44 9.56
CA ILE A 144 -12.03 -33.40 8.90
C ILE A 144 -13.32 -33.52 9.73
N SER A 145 -14.37 -32.84 9.29
CA SER A 145 -15.75 -32.99 9.79
C SER A 145 -16.43 -34.19 9.13
N SER A 146 -17.43 -34.79 9.78
CA SER A 146 -18.26 -35.90 9.24
C SER A 146 -19.16 -35.53 8.05
N GLU A 147 -19.05 -34.32 7.51
CA GLU A 147 -19.84 -33.88 6.37
C GLU A 147 -19.29 -34.48 5.06
N PHE A 148 -20.13 -35.27 4.40
CA PHE A 148 -19.78 -36.19 3.32
C PHE A 148 -19.25 -35.53 2.03
N THR A 149 -19.44 -34.21 1.86
CA THR A 149 -19.23 -33.53 0.58
C THR A 149 -17.75 -33.26 0.24
N ARG A 150 -16.79 -33.61 1.11
CA ARG A 150 -15.35 -33.35 0.90
C ARG A 150 -14.49 -34.58 0.64
N PHE A 151 -15.06 -35.78 0.64
CA PHE A 151 -14.32 -36.98 0.22
C PHE A 151 -14.49 -37.13 -1.30
N GLY A 152 -13.43 -36.78 -2.04
CA GLY A 152 -13.43 -36.80 -3.50
C GLY A 152 -13.99 -38.08 -4.07
N VAL A 153 -14.87 -37.97 -5.08
CA VAL A 153 -15.31 -39.01 -6.03
C VAL A 153 -15.08 -40.45 -5.57
N SER A 154 -15.59 -40.82 -4.40
CA SER A 154 -15.63 -42.20 -3.97
C SER A 154 -17.03 -42.69 -4.27
N SER A 155 -17.12 -43.46 -5.35
CA SER A 155 -18.22 -44.34 -5.75
C SER A 155 -19.53 -44.06 -5.04
N GLU A 156 -20.40 -43.32 -5.72
CA GLU A 156 -21.80 -43.17 -5.40
C GLU A 156 -22.42 -44.53 -5.05
N ARG A 157 -22.61 -44.78 -3.75
CA ARG A 157 -23.40 -45.90 -3.26
C ARG A 157 -24.87 -45.52 -3.45
N GLN A 158 -25.30 -45.65 -4.70
CA GLN A 158 -26.61 -45.28 -5.26
C GLN A 158 -27.79 -45.79 -4.40
N GLU A 159 -27.58 -46.88 -3.67
CA GLU A 159 -28.53 -47.53 -2.76
C GLU A 159 -28.98 -46.63 -1.59
N THR A 160 -28.12 -45.75 -1.07
CA THR A 160 -28.47 -44.88 0.07
C THR A 160 -29.24 -43.62 -0.34
N ARG A 161 -29.06 -43.17 -1.59
CA ARG A 161 -29.77 -42.00 -2.16
C ARG A 161 -31.20 -42.35 -2.58
N ILE A 162 -31.42 -43.56 -3.10
CA ILE A 162 -32.73 -44.01 -3.57
C ILE A 162 -33.68 -44.28 -2.39
N GLY A 163 -33.21 -44.84 -1.27
CA GLY A 163 -34.08 -45.18 -0.13
C GLY A 163 -34.65 -43.97 0.62
N TYR A 164 -33.89 -42.88 0.77
CA TYR A 164 -34.31 -41.71 1.55
C TYR A 164 -35.18 -40.74 0.73
N CYS A 165 -34.84 -40.53 -0.54
CA CYS A 165 -35.60 -39.64 -1.43
C CYS A 165 -36.94 -40.26 -1.85
N THR A 166 -36.99 -41.58 -2.08
CA THR A 166 -38.21 -42.28 -2.51
C THR A 166 -39.25 -42.32 -1.39
N LYS A 167 -38.85 -42.53 -0.12
CA LYS A 167 -39.80 -42.53 1.01
C LYS A 167 -40.46 -41.16 1.25
N LYS A 168 -39.73 -40.06 1.04
CA LYS A 168 -40.30 -38.70 1.15
C LYS A 168 -41.23 -38.37 -0.02
N LYS A 169 -40.86 -38.73 -1.26
CA LYS A 169 -41.71 -38.53 -2.45
C LYS A 169 -42.99 -39.38 -2.42
N PHE A 170 -42.90 -40.63 -1.97
CA PHE A 170 -44.08 -41.50 -1.82
C PHE A 170 -45.05 -41.01 -0.73
N GLN A 171 -44.57 -40.35 0.33
CA GLN A 171 -45.46 -39.77 1.35
C GLN A 171 -46.24 -38.56 0.83
N THR A 172 -45.64 -37.75 -0.04
CA THR A 172 -46.30 -36.55 -0.59
C THR A 172 -47.26 -36.89 -1.73
N ASP A 173 -46.93 -37.86 -2.59
CA ASP A 173 -47.75 -38.20 -3.76
C ASP A 173 -49.07 -38.93 -3.41
N VAL A 174 -49.11 -39.59 -2.25
CA VAL A 174 -50.33 -40.26 -1.74
C VAL A 174 -51.30 -39.27 -1.08
N LEU A 175 -50.85 -38.07 -0.70
CA LEU A 175 -51.63 -37.12 0.09
C LEU A 175 -52.73 -36.40 -0.71
N TYR A 176 -52.62 -36.33 -2.04
CA TYR A 176 -53.47 -35.48 -2.89
C TYR A 176 -54.40 -36.24 -3.86
N ARG A 177 -54.88 -37.43 -3.49
CA ARG A 177 -55.76 -38.25 -4.35
C ARG A 177 -57.23 -37.82 -4.30
N ASP A 178 -57.69 -37.29 -3.17
CA ASP A 178 -59.08 -36.85 -2.98
C ASP A 178 -59.25 -35.34 -3.20
N ARG A 179 -60.38 -34.93 -3.78
CA ARG A 179 -60.70 -33.52 -4.05
C ARG A 179 -60.76 -32.71 -2.77
N ALA A 180 -61.32 -33.25 -1.68
CA ALA A 180 -61.36 -32.55 -0.40
C ALA A 180 -59.95 -32.36 0.18
N SER A 181 -59.09 -33.38 0.06
CA SER A 181 -57.67 -33.30 0.47
C SER A 181 -56.90 -32.25 -0.35
N GLN A 182 -57.13 -32.18 -1.66
CA GLN A 182 -56.52 -31.17 -2.52
C GLN A 182 -56.93 -29.75 -2.14
N ILE A 183 -58.22 -29.51 -1.90
CA ILE A 183 -58.71 -28.19 -1.47
C ILE A 183 -58.11 -27.80 -0.11
N ALA A 184 -58.06 -28.74 0.84
CA ALA A 184 -57.44 -28.50 2.15
C ALA A 184 -55.94 -28.19 2.03
N ALA A 185 -55.22 -28.89 1.14
CA ALA A 185 -53.81 -28.64 0.87
C ALA A 185 -53.57 -27.27 0.23
N ILE A 186 -54.40 -26.88 -0.74
CA ILE A 186 -54.35 -25.55 -1.36
C ILE A 186 -54.55 -24.47 -0.30
N ASN A 187 -55.62 -24.55 0.49
CA ASN A 187 -55.88 -23.56 1.55
C ASN A 187 -54.74 -23.50 2.57
N LYS A 188 -54.16 -24.65 2.93
CA LYS A 188 -52.99 -24.71 3.81
C LYS A 188 -51.78 -23.96 3.23
N THR A 189 -51.55 -23.99 1.92
CA THR A 189 -50.44 -23.22 1.32
C THR A 189 -50.64 -21.71 1.45
N PHE A 190 -51.87 -21.22 1.36
CA PHE A 190 -52.19 -19.80 1.60
C PHE A 190 -52.00 -19.44 3.08
N ASP A 191 -52.44 -20.31 4.00
CA ASP A 191 -52.23 -20.12 5.44
C ASP A 191 -50.74 -20.14 5.82
N ASP A 192 -49.95 -21.03 5.23
CA ASP A 192 -48.51 -21.13 5.47
C ASP A 192 -47.74 -19.96 4.86
N ALA A 193 -48.13 -19.47 3.68
CA ALA A 193 -47.54 -18.29 3.04
C ALA A 193 -47.87 -16.98 3.77
N SER A 194 -48.97 -16.92 4.53
CA SER A 194 -49.30 -15.75 5.36
C SER A 194 -48.39 -15.57 6.58
N LYS A 195 -47.59 -16.58 6.93
CA LYS A 195 -46.70 -16.55 8.09
C LYS A 195 -45.35 -15.95 7.69
N THR A 196 -44.91 -14.93 8.42
CA THR A 196 -43.63 -14.26 8.20
C THR A 196 -42.45 -15.23 8.38
N VAL A 197 -41.57 -15.33 7.38
CA VAL A 197 -40.41 -16.24 7.40
C VAL A 197 -39.15 -15.49 7.86
N LEU A 198 -38.77 -15.63 9.12
CA LEU A 198 -37.60 -14.94 9.68
C LEU A 198 -36.26 -15.66 9.44
N HIS A 199 -36.28 -16.98 9.21
CA HIS A 199 -35.07 -17.79 9.16
C HIS A 199 -35.00 -18.64 7.90
N HIS A 200 -33.80 -18.72 7.32
CA HIS A 200 -33.56 -19.61 6.18
C HIS A 200 -33.64 -21.09 6.64
N PRO A 201 -34.37 -21.96 5.92
CA PRO A 201 -34.64 -23.34 6.36
C PRO A 201 -33.38 -24.20 6.53
N THR A 202 -32.37 -24.01 5.67
CA THR A 202 -31.12 -24.80 5.69
C THR A 202 -29.93 -24.10 6.37
N LYS A 203 -29.89 -22.76 6.37
CA LYS A 203 -28.71 -21.98 6.78
C LYS A 203 -29.03 -21.20 8.06
N LYS A 204 -28.41 -21.59 9.16
CA LYS A 204 -28.54 -20.88 10.44
C LYS A 204 -27.83 -19.52 10.34
N GLY A 205 -28.46 -18.46 10.85
CA GLY A 205 -27.90 -17.11 10.87
C GLY A 205 -28.24 -16.23 9.67
N VAL A 206 -28.99 -16.74 8.70
CA VAL A 206 -29.56 -15.93 7.61
C VAL A 206 -30.98 -15.54 7.97
N THR A 207 -31.26 -14.24 7.95
CA THR A 207 -32.58 -13.66 8.23
C THR A 207 -33.16 -13.03 6.97
N ALA A 208 -34.48 -13.12 6.81
CA ALA A 208 -35.16 -12.41 5.73
C ALA A 208 -35.09 -10.89 5.97
N VAL A 209 -34.80 -10.14 4.90
CA VAL A 209 -34.68 -8.68 4.94
C VAL A 209 -35.98 -8.02 4.50
N GLU A 210 -36.56 -8.53 3.41
CA GLU A 210 -37.80 -8.02 2.82
C GLU A 210 -38.65 -9.20 2.34
N GLU A 211 -39.97 -9.06 2.46
CA GLU A 211 -40.96 -10.04 2.02
C GLU A 211 -41.85 -9.41 0.94
N LEU A 212 -41.74 -9.92 -0.29
CA LEU A 212 -42.50 -9.45 -1.44
C LEU A 212 -43.62 -10.43 -1.77
N SER A 213 -44.87 -10.00 -1.62
CA SER A 213 -46.04 -10.80 -1.95
C SER A 213 -46.24 -10.89 -3.47
N LEU A 214 -46.28 -12.11 -4.00
CA LEU A 214 -46.58 -12.36 -5.41
C LEU A 214 -48.09 -12.33 -5.63
N LEU A 215 -48.62 -11.12 -5.85
CA LEU A 215 -50.01 -10.91 -6.25
C LEU A 215 -50.10 -10.90 -7.78
N PRO A 216 -51.19 -11.43 -8.38
CA PRO A 216 -51.43 -11.21 -9.79
C PRO A 216 -51.56 -9.71 -10.05
N ASP A 217 -50.93 -9.25 -11.12
CA ASP A 217 -51.03 -7.86 -11.55
C ASP A 217 -52.46 -7.59 -12.02
N PHE A 218 -53.17 -6.69 -11.34
CA PHE A 218 -54.57 -6.38 -11.64
C PHE A 218 -54.72 -5.30 -12.72
N ASP A 219 -53.70 -4.49 -12.93
CA ASP A 219 -53.74 -3.36 -13.85
C ASP A 219 -53.28 -3.81 -15.24
N ASN A 220 -52.19 -4.59 -15.30
CA ASN A 220 -51.57 -4.97 -16.56
C ASN A 220 -52.19 -6.24 -17.19
N TRP A 221 -53.04 -6.97 -16.45
CA TRP A 221 -53.73 -8.17 -16.94
C TRP A 221 -54.74 -7.91 -18.06
N MET A 222 -55.24 -6.67 -18.16
CA MET A 222 -56.15 -6.28 -19.24
C MET A 222 -55.41 -6.18 -20.60
N HIS A 223 -54.11 -5.97 -20.58
CA HIS A 223 -53.32 -5.80 -21.79
C HIS A 223 -52.94 -7.16 -22.39
N PRO A 224 -53.26 -7.42 -23.66
CA PRO A 224 -52.75 -8.60 -24.34
C PRO A 224 -51.23 -8.49 -24.40
N PHE A 225 -50.53 -9.45 -23.79
CA PHE A 225 -49.07 -9.52 -23.83
C PHE A 225 -48.64 -10.66 -24.75
N ALA A 226 -47.54 -10.43 -25.47
CA ALA A 226 -46.84 -11.47 -26.21
C ALA A 226 -45.61 -11.90 -25.41
N LEU A 227 -45.53 -13.18 -25.05
CA LEU A 227 -44.32 -13.74 -24.45
C LEU A 227 -43.37 -14.17 -25.56
N VAL A 228 -42.26 -13.44 -25.71
CA VAL A 228 -41.19 -13.78 -26.65
C VAL A 228 -40.09 -14.49 -25.88
N VAL A 229 -39.88 -15.77 -26.19
CA VAL A 229 -38.83 -16.60 -25.60
C VAL A 229 -37.77 -16.86 -26.66
N PHE A 230 -36.51 -16.66 -26.31
CA PHE A 230 -35.37 -17.05 -27.14
C PHE A 230 -34.88 -18.43 -26.69
N ASP A 231 -34.74 -19.37 -27.62
CA ASP A 231 -34.21 -20.71 -27.34
C ASP A 231 -32.70 -20.71 -27.02
N GLY A 232 -32.01 -19.60 -27.30
CA GLY A 232 -30.59 -19.39 -27.04
C GLY A 232 -30.26 -17.92 -26.75
N ASP A 233 -28.98 -17.63 -26.50
CA ASP A 233 -28.53 -16.26 -26.23
C ASP A 233 -28.82 -15.37 -27.46
N PRO A 234 -29.62 -14.29 -27.32
CA PRO A 234 -29.95 -13.40 -28.42
C PRO A 234 -28.74 -12.54 -28.87
N ILE A 235 -27.61 -12.57 -28.14
CA ILE A 235 -26.41 -11.81 -28.48
C ILE A 235 -25.55 -12.58 -29.50
N PRO A 236 -25.15 -11.96 -30.63
CA PRO A 236 -24.27 -12.59 -31.59
C PRO A 236 -22.89 -12.89 -30.97
N GLN A 237 -22.41 -14.13 -31.10
CA GLN A 237 -21.15 -14.60 -30.51
C GLN A 237 -19.88 -13.86 -30.97
N ASN A 238 -19.98 -12.96 -31.95
CA ASN A 238 -18.85 -12.23 -32.50
C ASN A 238 -18.40 -11.07 -31.58
N ASP A 239 -19.28 -10.56 -30.73
CA ASP A 239 -19.00 -9.44 -29.84
C ASP A 239 -18.56 -9.95 -28.46
N LYS A 240 -17.29 -9.71 -28.11
CA LYS A 240 -16.68 -10.03 -26.81
C LYS A 240 -17.13 -9.08 -25.69
N VAL A 241 -18.39 -8.66 -25.71
CA VAL A 241 -18.95 -7.71 -24.75
C VAL A 241 -19.81 -8.49 -23.77
N ASP A 242 -19.70 -8.18 -22.49
CA ASP A 242 -20.43 -8.89 -21.44
C ASP A 242 -21.95 -8.78 -21.68
N ALA A 243 -22.61 -9.94 -21.78
CA ALA A 243 -24.05 -10.05 -21.97
C ALA A 243 -24.84 -9.25 -20.93
N GLN A 244 -24.33 -9.21 -19.70
CA GLN A 244 -24.91 -8.48 -18.57
C GLN A 244 -25.00 -6.96 -18.80
N THR A 245 -24.14 -6.40 -19.65
CA THR A 245 -24.11 -4.96 -19.96
C THR A 245 -25.02 -4.62 -21.14
N LEU A 246 -25.14 -5.53 -22.11
CA LEU A 246 -25.92 -5.34 -23.33
C LEU A 246 -27.42 -5.60 -23.14
N MET A 247 -27.79 -6.66 -22.42
CA MET A 247 -29.19 -7.08 -22.25
C MET A 247 -30.09 -6.01 -21.60
N PRO A 248 -29.67 -5.28 -20.54
CA PRO A 248 -30.53 -4.26 -19.91
C PRO A 248 -30.83 -3.06 -20.82
N GLN A 249 -30.03 -2.87 -21.88
CA GLN A 249 -30.13 -1.74 -22.79
C GLN A 249 -30.74 -2.10 -24.15
N ALA A 250 -31.09 -3.38 -24.33
CA ALA A 250 -31.70 -3.87 -25.55
C ALA A 250 -33.17 -3.43 -25.65
N LEU A 251 -33.62 -3.16 -26.87
CA LEU A 251 -34.99 -2.73 -27.15
C LEU A 251 -35.75 -3.84 -27.88
N ILE A 252 -36.95 -4.15 -27.40
CA ILE A 252 -37.86 -5.08 -28.07
C ILE A 252 -38.97 -4.27 -28.72
N ARG A 253 -39.15 -4.42 -30.03
CA ARG A 253 -40.21 -3.72 -30.77
C ARG A 253 -41.01 -4.67 -31.65
N GLY A 254 -42.33 -4.61 -31.52
CA GLY A 254 -43.24 -5.26 -32.45
C GLY A 254 -43.24 -4.51 -33.79
N MET A 255 -43.03 -5.24 -34.88
CA MET A 255 -43.14 -4.76 -36.26
C MET A 255 -44.20 -5.59 -37.00
N MET A 256 -44.74 -5.01 -38.05
CA MET A 256 -45.67 -5.68 -38.98
C MET A 256 -45.06 -5.58 -40.37
N ASP A 257 -44.97 -6.71 -41.08
CA ASP A 257 -44.53 -6.71 -42.47
C ASP A 257 -45.64 -6.19 -43.41
N GLU A 258 -45.31 -5.89 -44.67
CA GLU A 258 -46.27 -5.43 -45.69
C GLU A 258 -47.39 -6.44 -45.98
N GLU A 259 -47.16 -7.71 -45.62
CA GLU A 259 -48.10 -8.84 -45.73
C GLU A 259 -48.98 -9.01 -44.47
N GLY A 260 -48.79 -8.18 -43.45
CA GLY A 260 -49.57 -8.19 -42.20
C GLY A 260 -49.09 -9.18 -41.14
N GLU A 261 -47.96 -9.85 -41.34
CA GLU A 261 -47.35 -10.72 -40.34
C GLU A 261 -46.69 -9.90 -39.23
N GLN A 262 -47.06 -10.18 -37.97
CA GLN A 262 -46.49 -9.54 -36.80
C GLN A 262 -45.23 -10.29 -36.36
N PHE A 263 -44.09 -9.60 -36.35
CA PHE A 263 -42.83 -10.15 -35.82
C PHE A 263 -42.21 -9.19 -34.81
N VAL A 264 -41.37 -9.74 -33.94
CA VAL A 264 -40.69 -8.97 -32.90
C VAL A 264 -39.23 -8.82 -33.28
N THR A 265 -38.75 -7.58 -33.26
CA THR A 265 -37.34 -7.25 -33.50
C THR A 265 -36.65 -6.96 -32.18
N TYR A 266 -35.51 -7.61 -31.96
CA TYR A 266 -34.64 -7.41 -30.81
C TYR A 266 -33.45 -6.55 -31.24
N PHE A 267 -33.39 -5.32 -30.74
CA PHE A 267 -32.32 -4.38 -31.05
C PHE A 267 -31.28 -4.39 -29.95
N LEU A 268 -30.02 -4.62 -30.33
CA LEU A 268 -28.86 -4.45 -29.47
C LEU A 268 -28.25 -3.06 -29.71
N PRO A 269 -27.86 -2.32 -28.66
CA PRO A 269 -27.19 -1.05 -28.83
C PRO A 269 -25.83 -1.25 -29.50
N SER A 270 -25.47 -0.34 -30.40
CA SER A 270 -24.13 -0.31 -30.97
C SER A 270 -23.12 0.13 -29.91
N ARG A 271 -21.83 -0.19 -30.12
CA ARG A 271 -20.74 0.22 -29.24
C ARG A 271 -20.68 1.74 -29.06
N GLU A 272 -20.93 2.50 -30.13
CA GLU A 272 -20.93 3.96 -30.07
C GLU A 272 -22.08 4.52 -29.20
N THR A 273 -23.25 3.88 -29.25
CA THR A 273 -24.40 4.26 -28.43
C THR A 273 -24.17 3.93 -26.96
N LEU A 274 -23.48 2.82 -26.65
CA LEU A 274 -23.08 2.49 -25.29
C LEU A 274 -22.13 3.54 -24.70
N ASP A 275 -21.13 3.96 -25.46
CA ASP A 275 -20.14 4.94 -25.01
C ASP A 275 -20.79 6.32 -24.77
N LYS A 276 -21.80 6.70 -25.57
CA LYS A 276 -22.58 7.93 -25.34
C LYS A 276 -23.41 7.83 -24.06
N ARG A 277 -24.15 6.73 -23.87
CA ARG A 277 -24.95 6.51 -22.65
C ARG A 277 -24.10 6.45 -21.37
N LEU A 278 -22.89 5.91 -21.46
CA LEU A 278 -21.97 5.90 -20.32
C LEU A 278 -21.60 7.33 -19.91
N LYS A 279 -21.35 8.20 -20.89
CA LYS A 279 -21.09 9.63 -20.64
C LYS A 279 -22.33 10.33 -20.09
N ASP A 280 -23.50 10.08 -20.64
CA ASP A 280 -24.76 10.68 -20.16
C ASP A 280 -25.04 10.27 -18.70
N ALA A 281 -24.73 9.02 -18.34
CA ALA A 281 -24.84 8.51 -16.97
C ALA A 281 -23.81 9.12 -16.01
N GLU A 282 -22.58 9.38 -16.46
CA GLU A 282 -21.56 10.09 -15.69
C GLU A 282 -21.93 11.57 -15.48
N GLU A 283 -22.57 12.20 -16.48
CA GLU A 283 -23.02 13.58 -16.45
C GLU A 283 -24.38 13.77 -15.75
N GLY A 284 -25.09 12.68 -15.45
CA GLY A 284 -26.39 12.70 -14.77
C GLY A 284 -27.53 13.29 -15.61
N LEU A 285 -27.40 13.26 -16.93
CA LEU A 285 -28.41 13.76 -17.87
C LEU A 285 -29.49 12.69 -18.11
N GLU A 286 -30.76 13.09 -18.12
CA GLU A 286 -31.87 12.19 -18.46
C GLU A 286 -31.89 11.90 -19.97
N PHE A 287 -32.46 10.75 -20.34
CA PHE A 287 -32.58 10.32 -21.74
C PHE A 287 -33.46 11.28 -22.54
N ASP A 288 -32.88 11.95 -23.53
CA ASP A 288 -33.60 12.77 -24.51
C ASP A 288 -34.03 11.90 -25.70
N SER A 289 -35.32 11.91 -26.04
CA SER A 289 -35.88 11.13 -27.15
C SER A 289 -35.58 11.74 -28.52
N ASP A 290 -35.15 13.00 -28.56
CA ASP A 290 -35.03 13.79 -29.79
C ASP A 290 -33.58 13.90 -30.31
N TYR A 291 -32.65 13.12 -29.74
CA TYR A 291 -31.24 13.02 -30.13
C TYR A 291 -30.88 11.71 -30.87
#